data_AF-A0A3S0KX29-F1
#
_entry.id   AF-A0A3S0KX29-F1
#
_cell.length_a   1.000
_cell.length_b   1.000
_cell.length_c   1.000
_cell.angle_alpha   90.00
_cell.angle_beta   90.00
_cell.angle_gamma   90.00
#
_symmetry.space_group_name_H-M   'P 1'
#
loop_
_entity.id
_entity.type
_entity.pdbx_description
1 polymer ?
#
loop_
_entity_poly.entity_id
_entity_poly.type
_entity_poly.pdbx_seq_one_letter_code
_entity_poly.pdbx_strand_id
1 'polypeptide(L)'
;MRTALPQSGFTLVELVTTIILIAILSVVVLPRLMTSSSYSAFTLRDEFVSELRKAQLLAMNNRDSCYRIVVDTTGYQLQGFINKTCTGTPTLSETRQIFEGRSSLELDSDNSKSFMVNFDRQGIASLGCSGNCINVIADETLTISIESQGYIHGR
;
A
#
# COMPACT_ATOMS: atom_id res chain seq x y z
N MET A 1 -6.71 63.11 -12.06
CA MET A 1 -5.37 62.75 -12.58
C MET A 1 -4.89 61.53 -11.82
N ARG A 2 -4.71 60.38 -12.50
CA ARG A 2 -4.13 59.16 -11.90
C ARG A 2 -2.64 59.15 -12.25
N THR A 3 -1.79 59.35 -11.26
CA THR A 3 -0.35 59.17 -11.39
C THR A 3 -0.06 57.67 -11.53
N ALA A 4 0.47 57.26 -12.68
CA ALA A 4 1.02 55.92 -12.85
C ALA A 4 2.27 55.81 -11.97
N LEU A 5 2.31 54.84 -11.07
CA LEU A 5 3.49 54.55 -10.27
C LEU A 5 4.62 54.07 -11.21
N PRO A 6 5.86 54.56 -11.04
CA PRO A 6 6.98 54.13 -11.88
C PRO A 6 7.21 52.62 -11.71
N GLN A 7 7.17 51.89 -12.82
CA GLN A 7 7.52 50.48 -12.86
C GLN A 7 9.05 50.37 -12.80
N SER A 8 9.60 50.16 -11.60
CA SER A 8 11.02 49.89 -11.42
C SER A 8 11.37 48.54 -12.07
N GLY A 9 12.26 48.57 -13.06
CA GLY A 9 12.86 47.38 -13.64
C GLY A 9 13.89 46.73 -12.70
N PHE A 10 14.07 45.43 -12.84
CA PHE A 10 15.11 44.66 -12.14
C PHE A 10 16.51 45.05 -12.66
N THR A 11 17.50 45.12 -11.76
CA THR A 11 18.89 45.30 -12.20
C THR A 11 19.47 43.98 -12.72
N LEU A 12 20.48 44.04 -13.61
CA LEU A 12 21.15 42.83 -14.11
C LEU A 12 21.73 41.98 -12.98
N VAL A 13 22.32 42.63 -11.97
CA VAL A 13 22.92 41.94 -10.82
C VAL A 13 21.84 41.23 -10.00
N GLU A 14 20.69 41.86 -9.78
CA GLU A 14 19.56 41.29 -9.04
C GLU A 14 18.94 40.09 -9.77
N LEU A 15 18.88 40.13 -11.11
CA LEU A 15 18.44 39.00 -11.91
C LEU A 15 19.42 37.81 -11.79
N VAL A 16 20.72 38.07 -11.89
CA VAL A 16 21.74 37.01 -11.82
C VAL A 16 21.74 36.36 -10.43
N THR A 17 21.67 37.15 -9.35
CA THR A 17 21.67 36.60 -7.99
C THR A 17 20.39 35.82 -7.69
N THR A 18 19.22 36.25 -8.18
CA THR A 18 17.97 35.50 -8.01
C THR A 18 17.98 34.16 -8.73
N ILE A 19 18.52 34.09 -9.96
CA ILE A 19 18.67 32.82 -10.69
C ILE A 19 19.63 31.87 -9.94
N ILE A 20 20.75 32.38 -9.40
CA ILE A 20 21.69 31.58 -8.61
C ILE A 20 21.00 31.04 -7.34
N LEU A 21 20.24 31.88 -6.63
CA LEU A 21 19.53 31.46 -5.43
C LEU A 21 18.47 30.40 -5.73
N ILE A 22 17.69 30.57 -6.80
CA ILE A 22 16.71 29.57 -7.22
C ILE A 22 17.41 28.25 -7.58
N ALA A 23 18.54 28.29 -8.30
CA ALA A 23 19.29 27.09 -8.66
C ALA A 23 19.75 26.29 -7.42
N ILE A 24 20.31 26.97 -6.41
CA ILE A 24 20.76 26.34 -5.16
C ILE A 24 19.56 25.74 -4.41
N LEU A 25 18.46 26.49 -4.29
CA LEU A 25 17.25 26.02 -3.61
C LEU A 25 16.62 24.82 -4.34
N SER A 26 16.59 24.83 -5.68
CA SER A 26 16.03 23.74 -6.48
C SER A 26 16.75 22.42 -6.23
N VAL A 27 18.09 22.41 -6.12
CA VAL A 27 18.85 21.17 -5.88
C VAL A 27 18.50 20.53 -4.53
N VAL A 28 18.11 21.33 -3.52
CA VAL A 28 17.80 20.84 -2.17
C VAL A 28 16.30 20.51 -2.03
N VAL A 29 15.43 21.37 -2.56
CA VAL A 29 13.98 21.29 -2.35
C VAL A 29 13.33 20.30 -3.32
N LEU A 30 13.77 20.23 -4.58
CA LEU A 30 13.13 19.40 -5.61
C LEU A 30 13.14 17.90 -5.26
N PRO A 31 14.27 17.29 -4.81
CA PRO A 31 14.26 15.88 -4.43
C PRO A 31 13.29 15.60 -3.27
N ARG A 32 13.26 16.46 -2.24
CA ARG A 32 12.38 16.28 -1.07
C ARG A 32 10.89 16.43 -1.40
N LEU A 33 10.55 17.30 -2.34
CA LEU A 33 9.17 17.43 -2.83
C LEU A 33 8.70 16.17 -3.59
N MET A 34 9.61 15.43 -4.21
CA MET A 34 9.30 14.17 -4.87
C MET A 34 9.22 12.99 -3.89
N THR A 35 9.92 13.03 -2.76
CA THR A 35 9.97 11.92 -1.79
C THR A 35 8.89 11.97 -0.70
N SER A 36 8.26 13.11 -0.45
CA SER A 36 7.40 13.32 0.75
C SER A 36 6.09 12.54 0.79
N SER A 37 5.70 11.84 -0.29
CA SER A 37 4.50 10.98 -0.33
C SER A 37 4.78 9.52 -0.68
N SER A 38 6.05 9.13 -0.73
CA SER A 38 6.51 7.82 -1.21
C SER A 38 6.50 6.80 -0.06
N TYR A 39 5.34 6.41 0.44
CA TYR A 39 5.27 5.15 1.18
C TYR A 39 5.74 4.06 0.21
N SER A 40 6.78 3.31 0.56
CA SER A 40 7.43 2.44 -0.42
C SER A 40 6.55 1.24 -0.73
N ALA A 41 6.30 0.99 -2.02
CA ALA A 41 5.55 -0.16 -2.49
C ALA A 41 6.21 -1.46 -2.00
N PHE A 42 7.54 -1.50 -1.91
CA PHE A 42 8.29 -2.63 -1.37
C PHE A 42 7.98 -2.91 0.10
N THR A 43 7.98 -1.88 0.96
CA THR A 43 7.64 -2.05 2.38
C THR A 43 6.22 -2.57 2.52
N LEU A 44 5.25 -1.96 1.84
CA LEU A 44 3.85 -2.42 1.88
C LEU A 44 3.72 -3.87 1.41
N ARG A 45 4.38 -4.21 0.30
CA ARG A 45 4.35 -5.54 -0.28
C ARG A 45 4.91 -6.57 0.70
N ASP A 46 6.08 -6.32 1.26
CA ASP A 46 6.77 -7.28 2.13
C ASP A 46 6.03 -7.43 3.48
N GLU A 47 5.47 -6.33 4.00
CA GLU A 47 4.59 -6.33 5.19
C GLU A 47 3.34 -7.18 4.93
N PHE A 48 2.64 -6.92 3.82
CA PHE A 48 1.42 -7.64 3.48
C PHE A 48 1.67 -9.12 3.14
N VAL A 49 2.77 -9.45 2.45
CA VAL A 49 3.20 -10.85 2.21
C VAL A 49 3.47 -11.57 3.54
N SER A 50 4.09 -10.89 4.51
CA SER A 50 4.33 -11.47 5.83
C SER A 50 3.02 -11.73 6.57
N GLU A 51 2.06 -10.80 6.48
CA GLU A 51 0.74 -10.98 7.09
C GLU A 51 -0.06 -12.12 6.44
N LEU A 52 -0.03 -12.23 5.10
CA LEU A 52 -0.63 -13.35 4.37
C LEU A 52 -0.06 -14.69 4.80
N ARG A 53 1.28 -14.81 4.90
CA ARG A 53 1.95 -16.04 5.35
C ARG A 53 1.63 -16.37 6.81
N LYS A 54 1.50 -15.37 7.67
CA LYS A 54 1.07 -15.56 9.06
C LYS A 54 -0.36 -16.10 9.11
N ALA A 55 -1.30 -15.51 8.37
CA ALA A 55 -2.68 -16.01 8.28
C ALA A 55 -2.74 -17.45 7.75
N GLN A 56 -1.93 -17.77 6.73
CA GLN A 56 -1.78 -19.12 6.18
C GLN A 56 -1.30 -20.12 7.25
N LEU A 57 -0.24 -19.80 7.98
CA LEU A 57 0.28 -20.65 9.06
C LEU A 57 -0.74 -20.87 10.18
N LEU A 58 -1.46 -19.81 10.57
CA LEU A 58 -2.52 -19.90 11.57
C LEU A 58 -3.66 -20.83 11.14
N ALA A 59 -4.09 -20.76 9.87
CA ALA A 59 -5.11 -21.63 9.30
C ALA A 59 -4.67 -23.09 9.21
N MET A 60 -3.39 -23.34 8.88
CA MET A 60 -2.83 -24.70 8.84
C MET A 60 -2.70 -25.33 10.23
N ASN A 61 -2.35 -24.52 11.23
CA ASN A 61 -2.14 -24.98 12.60
C ASN A 61 -3.46 -25.19 13.37
N ASN A 62 -4.46 -24.33 13.15
CA ASN A 62 -5.72 -24.37 13.90
C ASN A 62 -6.88 -24.84 13.01
N ARG A 63 -7.04 -26.16 12.90
CA ARG A 63 -7.99 -26.81 12.00
C ARG A 63 -9.47 -26.47 12.27
N ASP A 64 -9.85 -26.09 13.48
CA ASP A 64 -11.26 -25.79 13.82
C ASP A 64 -11.60 -24.29 13.75
N SER A 65 -10.59 -23.46 13.55
CA SER A 65 -10.71 -22.01 13.40
C SER A 65 -10.54 -21.60 11.94
N CYS A 66 -10.97 -20.39 11.62
CA CYS A 66 -10.80 -19.78 10.31
C CYS A 66 -10.13 -18.41 10.47
N TYR A 67 -9.15 -18.12 9.62
CA TYR A 67 -8.43 -16.84 9.62
C TYR A 67 -8.67 -16.14 8.29
N ARG A 68 -8.99 -14.86 8.38
CA ARG A 68 -9.33 -13.99 7.26
C ARG A 68 -8.54 -12.70 7.37
N ILE A 69 -7.94 -12.29 6.27
CA ILE A 69 -7.46 -10.92 6.13
C ILE A 69 -8.54 -10.14 5.40
N VAL A 70 -9.03 -9.08 6.03
CA VAL A 70 -9.96 -8.14 5.43
C VAL A 70 -9.15 -6.94 4.96
N VAL A 71 -9.27 -6.62 3.68
CA VAL A 71 -8.64 -5.47 3.04
C VAL A 71 -9.75 -4.52 2.61
N ASP A 72 -9.52 -3.23 2.82
CA ASP A 72 -10.42 -2.15 2.47
C ASP A 72 -9.63 -0.93 2.01
N THR A 73 -10.31 0.15 1.62
CA THR A 73 -9.63 1.35 1.09
C THR A 73 -8.73 2.05 2.11
N THR A 74 -8.89 1.78 3.40
CA THR A 74 -8.14 2.44 4.47
C THR A 74 -7.00 1.60 5.02
N GLY A 75 -6.99 0.30 4.77
CA GLY A 75 -6.02 -0.59 5.39
C GLY A 75 -6.35 -2.06 5.25
N TYR A 76 -5.76 -2.86 6.13
CA TYR A 76 -6.05 -4.27 6.24
C TYR A 76 -5.98 -4.76 7.68
N GLN A 77 -6.62 -5.88 7.97
CA GLN A 77 -6.70 -6.44 9.31
C GLN A 77 -6.82 -7.96 9.27
N LEU A 78 -6.07 -8.64 10.14
CA LEU A 78 -6.23 -10.06 10.41
C LEU A 78 -7.35 -10.30 11.42
N GLN A 79 -8.28 -11.18 11.05
CA GLN A 79 -9.39 -11.61 11.88
C GLN A 79 -9.39 -13.14 11.99
N GLY A 80 -9.69 -13.66 13.18
CA GLY A 80 -9.83 -15.09 13.46
C GLY A 80 -11.20 -15.42 14.02
N PHE A 81 -11.71 -16.58 13.65
CA PHE A 81 -13.05 -17.07 14.01
C PHE A 81 -12.93 -18.48 14.59
N ILE A 82 -13.74 -18.78 15.62
CA ILE A 82 -13.86 -20.13 16.22
C ILE A 82 -14.73 -21.10 15.39
N ASN A 83 -14.91 -20.82 14.11
CA ASN A 83 -15.67 -21.67 13.19
C ASN A 83 -14.91 -21.82 11.88
N LYS A 84 -15.34 -22.79 11.08
CA LYS A 84 -14.69 -23.19 9.83
C LYS A 84 -15.06 -22.33 8.63
N THR A 85 -16.03 -21.43 8.78
CA THR A 85 -16.65 -20.67 7.69
C THR A 85 -16.28 -19.18 7.71
N CYS A 86 -15.49 -18.73 8.68
CA CYS A 86 -15.16 -17.31 8.90
C CYS A 86 -16.44 -16.44 8.95
N THR A 87 -17.45 -16.89 9.71
CA THR A 87 -18.74 -16.22 9.85
C THR A 87 -18.98 -15.74 11.29
N GLY A 88 -19.80 -14.71 11.47
CA GLY A 88 -20.17 -14.19 12.79
C GLY A 88 -19.15 -13.19 13.33
N THR A 89 -19.04 -13.09 14.66
CA THR A 89 -18.12 -12.17 15.33
C THR A 89 -16.70 -12.74 15.37
N PRO A 90 -15.67 -11.99 14.97
CA PRO A 90 -14.30 -12.44 15.09
C PRO A 90 -13.92 -12.55 16.58
N THR A 91 -13.30 -13.67 16.95
CA THR A 91 -12.77 -13.92 18.30
C THR A 91 -11.35 -13.39 18.47
N LEU A 92 -10.62 -13.31 17.35
CA LEU A 92 -9.34 -12.62 17.25
C LEU A 92 -9.52 -11.47 16.25
N SER A 93 -9.10 -10.29 16.62
CA SER A 93 -9.13 -9.11 15.76
C SER A 93 -7.88 -8.31 16.07
N GLU A 94 -6.89 -8.36 15.18
CA GLU A 94 -5.64 -7.63 15.40
C GLU A 94 -5.80 -6.14 15.14
N THR A 95 -4.83 -5.33 15.52
CA THR A 95 -4.85 -3.91 15.18
C THR A 95 -4.88 -3.75 13.66
N ARG A 96 -5.80 -2.94 13.15
CA ARG A 96 -5.85 -2.60 11.71
C ARG A 96 -4.56 -1.87 11.33
N GLN A 97 -3.89 -2.36 10.29
CA GLN A 97 -2.81 -1.64 9.65
C GLN A 97 -3.43 -0.63 8.68
N ILE A 98 -3.09 0.64 8.87
CA ILE A 98 -3.64 1.75 8.09
C ILE A 98 -2.68 2.03 6.95
N PHE A 99 -3.21 2.23 5.75
CA PHE A 99 -2.41 2.66 4.61
C PHE A 99 -1.95 4.11 4.80
N GLU A 100 -0.65 4.32 4.62
CA GLU A 100 -0.06 5.65 4.68
C GLU A 100 -0.02 6.29 3.28
N GLY A 101 -0.30 7.60 3.22
CA GLY A 101 -0.26 8.37 1.98
C GLY A 101 -1.34 7.96 0.97
N ARG A 102 -0.95 7.72 -0.28
CA ARG A 102 -1.85 7.31 -1.38
C ARG A 102 -1.78 5.81 -1.68
N SER A 103 -1.34 5.02 -0.71
CA SER A 103 -1.14 3.59 -0.91
C SER A 103 -2.47 2.81 -0.85
N SER A 104 -2.58 1.75 -1.64
CA SER A 104 -3.72 0.83 -1.61
C SER A 104 -3.36 -0.56 -2.14
N LEU A 105 -4.12 -1.56 -1.70
CA LEU A 105 -4.08 -2.91 -2.25
C LEU A 105 -5.30 -3.11 -3.15
N GLU A 106 -5.09 -3.69 -4.33
CA GLU A 106 -6.13 -3.96 -5.31
C GLU A 106 -6.06 -5.42 -5.77
N LEU A 107 -7.21 -6.05 -5.98
CA LEU A 107 -7.27 -7.37 -6.60
C LEU A 107 -6.98 -7.25 -8.11
N ASP A 108 -6.13 -8.12 -8.64
CA ASP A 108 -5.76 -8.07 -10.07
C ASP A 108 -6.94 -8.42 -11.00
N SER A 109 -7.88 -9.24 -10.53
CA SER A 109 -8.99 -9.73 -11.35
C SER A 109 -10.06 -8.68 -11.66
N ASP A 110 -10.31 -7.75 -10.75
CA ASP A 110 -11.42 -6.80 -10.83
C ASP A 110 -11.07 -5.38 -10.36
N ASN A 111 -9.81 -5.14 -10.01
CA ASN A 111 -9.30 -3.87 -9.50
C ASN A 111 -10.01 -3.42 -8.20
N SER A 112 -10.60 -4.35 -7.44
CA SER A 112 -11.29 -4.06 -6.18
C SER A 112 -10.30 -3.72 -5.07
N LYS A 113 -10.52 -2.58 -4.41
CA LYS A 113 -9.80 -2.15 -3.20
C LYS A 113 -10.39 -2.75 -1.90
N SER A 114 -11.43 -3.57 -2.01
CA SER A 114 -12.10 -4.19 -0.87
C SER A 114 -12.29 -5.67 -1.15
N PHE A 115 -11.57 -6.50 -0.42
CA PHE A 115 -11.59 -7.94 -0.61
C PHE A 115 -11.21 -8.68 0.68
N MET A 116 -11.50 -9.97 0.70
CA MET A 116 -11.20 -10.83 1.83
C MET A 116 -10.36 -12.01 1.36
N VAL A 117 -9.29 -12.30 2.08
CA VAL A 117 -8.43 -13.46 1.83
C VAL A 117 -8.60 -14.44 2.95
N ASN A 118 -9.11 -15.63 2.64
CA ASN A 118 -9.17 -16.75 3.58
C ASN A 118 -8.19 -17.82 3.14
N PHE A 119 -7.64 -18.56 4.10
CA PHE A 119 -6.83 -19.73 3.84
C PHE A 119 -7.55 -20.99 4.29
N ASP A 120 -7.49 -22.04 3.47
CA ASP A 120 -7.93 -23.36 3.89
C ASP A 120 -6.90 -24.05 4.79
N ARG A 121 -7.19 -25.30 5.18
CA ARG A 121 -6.30 -26.10 6.06
C ARG A 121 -5.05 -26.61 5.35
N GLN A 122 -5.01 -26.49 4.03
CA GLN A 122 -3.92 -26.85 3.16
C GLN A 122 -3.03 -25.63 2.86
N GLY A 123 -3.43 -24.43 3.31
CA GLY A 123 -2.71 -23.19 3.09
C GLY A 123 -3.00 -22.56 1.73
N ILE A 124 -4.07 -22.97 1.04
CA ILE A 124 -4.48 -22.42 -0.25
C ILE A 124 -5.41 -21.22 -0.01
N ALA A 125 -5.14 -20.13 -0.72
CA ALA A 125 -5.94 -18.90 -0.62
C ALA A 125 -7.27 -19.03 -1.38
N SER A 126 -8.35 -18.47 -0.83
CA SER A 126 -9.69 -18.50 -1.42
C SER A 126 -9.89 -17.54 -2.62
N LEU A 127 -8.83 -16.86 -3.06
CA LEU A 127 -8.85 -15.84 -4.11
C LEU A 127 -8.98 -16.43 -5.53
N GLY A 128 -8.72 -17.73 -5.70
CA GLY A 128 -8.87 -18.41 -7.00
C GLY A 128 -7.88 -17.94 -8.08
N CYS A 129 -6.84 -17.22 -7.69
CA CYS A 129 -5.79 -16.75 -8.59
C CYS A 129 -4.61 -17.75 -8.63
N SER A 130 -3.85 -17.75 -9.73
CA SER A 130 -2.70 -18.63 -9.96
C SER A 130 -1.59 -17.86 -10.64
N GLY A 131 -0.84 -17.07 -9.86
CA GLY A 131 0.14 -16.12 -10.34
C GLY A 131 -0.15 -14.74 -9.75
N ASN A 132 -0.13 -13.69 -10.56
CA ASN A 132 -0.46 -12.33 -10.14
C ASN A 132 -1.88 -12.28 -9.52
N CYS A 133 -1.98 -11.82 -8.28
CA CYS A 133 -3.24 -11.82 -7.54
C CYS A 133 -3.60 -10.44 -6.98
N ILE A 134 -2.61 -9.72 -6.45
CA ILE A 134 -2.83 -8.49 -5.71
C ILE A 134 -1.82 -7.45 -6.17
N ASN A 135 -2.31 -6.30 -6.60
CA ASN A 135 -1.52 -5.15 -6.97
C ASN A 135 -1.35 -4.24 -5.75
N VAL A 136 -0.10 -3.93 -5.45
CA VAL A 136 0.33 -3.05 -4.37
C VAL A 136 0.65 -1.70 -5.01
N ILE A 137 -0.19 -0.71 -4.77
CA ILE A 137 -0.08 0.60 -5.39
C ILE A 137 0.39 1.59 -4.34
N ALA A 138 1.57 2.20 -4.55
CA ALA A 138 2.08 3.27 -3.71
C ALA A 138 2.89 4.27 -4.54
N ASP A 139 4.21 4.39 -4.31
CA ASP A 139 5.14 5.17 -5.13
C ASP A 139 5.39 4.54 -6.52
N GLU A 140 5.31 3.22 -6.58
CA GLU A 140 5.16 2.44 -7.80
C GLU A 140 4.08 1.36 -7.62
N THR A 141 3.82 0.58 -8.68
CA THR A 141 2.91 -0.55 -8.61
C THR A 141 3.70 -1.85 -8.66
N LEU A 142 3.64 -2.62 -7.57
CA LEU A 142 4.22 -3.96 -7.46
C LEU A 142 3.11 -5.00 -7.42
N THR A 143 3.45 -6.26 -7.70
CA THR A 143 2.46 -7.34 -7.70
C THR A 143 2.87 -8.44 -6.74
N ILE A 144 1.91 -8.92 -5.97
CA ILE A 144 2.01 -10.12 -5.15
C ILE A 144 1.37 -11.26 -5.91
N SER A 145 2.14 -12.33 -6.06
CA SER A 145 1.69 -13.56 -6.68
C SER A 145 1.34 -14.62 -5.64
N ILE A 146 0.21 -15.27 -5.83
CA ILE A 146 -0.20 -16.45 -5.06
C ILE A 146 -0.41 -17.58 -6.06
N GLU A 147 0.40 -18.64 -5.91
CA GLU A 147 0.31 -19.83 -6.74
C GLU A 147 -0.86 -20.71 -6.32
N SER A 148 -1.34 -21.56 -7.24
CA SER A 148 -2.41 -22.55 -6.96
C SER A 148 -2.13 -23.48 -5.78
N GLN A 149 -0.85 -23.67 -5.43
CA GLN A 149 -0.41 -24.50 -4.30
C GLN A 149 -0.35 -23.72 -2.97
N GLY A 150 -0.71 -22.43 -2.95
CA GLY A 150 -0.64 -21.57 -1.78
C GLY A 150 0.72 -20.93 -1.53
N TYR A 151 1.66 -20.97 -2.49
CA TYR A 151 2.94 -20.27 -2.36
C TYR A 151 2.76 -18.76 -2.63
N ILE A 152 3.19 -17.94 -1.68
CA ILE A 152 3.01 -16.47 -1.72
C ILE A 152 4.37 -15.80 -1.88
N HIS A 153 4.53 -15.01 -2.94
CA HIS A 153 5.77 -14.27 -3.22
C HIS A 153 5.50 -12.91 -3.85
N GLY A 154 6.36 -11.94 -3.54
CA GLY A 154 6.36 -10.63 -4.19
C GLY A 154 7.30 -10.64 -5.40
N ARG A 155 6.87 -10.05 -6.51
CA ARG A 155 7.71 -9.82 -7.69
C ARG A 155 8.13 -8.35 -7.77
#